data_AF-A0A918J2W7-F1
#
_entry.id   AF-A0A918J2W7-F1
#
_cell.length_a   1.000
_cell.length_b   1.000
_cell.length_c   1.000
_cell.angle_alpha   90.00
_cell.angle_beta   90.00
_cell.angle_gamma   90.00
#
_symmetry.space_group_name_H-M   'P 1'
#
loop_
_entity.id
_entity.type
_entity.pdbx_description
1 polymer ?
#
loop_
_entity_poly.entity_id
_entity_poly.type
_entity_poly.pdbx_seq_one_letter_code
_entity_poly.pdbx_strand_id
1 'polypeptide(L)'
;MLSGIIFFNRNGLRWCDAPREYGPPKTLYNRWKRWGDMGVFARMMEGLASESTGQKTVMIDATYLKAHRTASSLRAKKGDPTTSAGA
;
A
#
# COMPACT_ATOMS: atom_id res chain seq x y z
N MET A 1 -10.59 3.06 -8.29
CA MET A 1 -9.47 2.17 -7.91
C MET A 1 -8.14 2.91 -7.78
N LEU A 2 -7.56 3.48 -8.86
CA LEU A 2 -6.33 4.29 -8.77
C LEU A 2 -6.51 5.53 -7.88
N SER A 3 -7.63 6.24 -8.05
CA SER A 3 -8.03 7.36 -7.20
C SER A 3 -8.06 7.01 -5.72
N GLY A 4 -8.56 5.81 -5.38
CA GLY A 4 -8.56 5.30 -4.00
C GLY A 4 -7.15 5.04 -3.45
N ILE A 5 -6.23 4.53 -4.26
CA ILE A 5 -4.82 4.33 -3.88
C ILE A 5 -4.11 5.68 -3.66
N ILE A 6 -4.34 6.65 -4.54
CA ILE A 6 -3.77 8.00 -4.41
C ILE A 6 -4.31 8.70 -3.16
N PHE A 7 -5.63 8.64 -2.93
CA PHE A 7 -6.26 9.15 -1.72
C PHE A 7 -5.61 8.55 -0.46
N PHE A 8 -5.34 7.24 -0.49
CA PHE A 8 -4.69 6.55 0.61
C PHE A 8 -3.27 7.04 0.88
N ASN A 9 -2.44 7.08 -0.17
CA ASN A 9 -1.05 7.51 -0.08
C ASN A 9 -0.93 8.97 0.40
N ARG A 10 -1.91 9.82 0.05
CA ARG A 10 -1.91 11.24 0.44
C ARG A 10 -2.35 11.48 1.89
N ASN A 11 -3.31 10.70 2.39
CA ASN A 11 -3.94 10.97 3.69
C ASN A 11 -3.49 10.05 4.82
N GLY A 12 -2.88 8.89 4.53
CA GLY A 12 -2.38 7.97 5.56
C GLY A 12 -3.46 7.37 6.49
N LEU A 13 -4.71 7.27 6.00
CA LEU A 13 -5.87 6.82 6.79
C LEU A 13 -5.87 5.29 6.99
N ARG A 14 -6.89 4.74 7.68
CA ARG A 14 -7.13 3.28 7.75
C ARG A 14 -7.93 2.81 6.54
N TRP A 15 -7.63 1.62 6.00
CA TRP A 15 -8.20 1.19 4.72
C TRP A 15 -9.73 1.12 4.76
N CYS A 16 -10.28 0.78 5.92
CA CYS A 16 -11.71 0.78 6.21
C CYS A 16 -12.37 2.16 6.14
N ASP A 17 -11.60 3.24 6.28
CA ASP A 17 -12.08 4.63 6.30
C ASP A 17 -12.06 5.25 4.89
N ALA A 18 -11.72 4.48 3.85
CA ALA A 18 -11.77 4.94 2.46
C ALA A 18 -13.23 5.26 2.04
N PRO A 19 -13.47 6.40 1.37
CA PRO A 19 -14.78 6.72 0.81
C PRO A 19 -15.34 5.62 -0.08
N ARG A 20 -16.66 5.41 -0.01
CA ARG A 20 -17.34 4.33 -0.73
C ARG A 20 -17.20 4.46 -2.24
N GLU A 21 -17.04 5.68 -2.79
CA GLU A 21 -16.82 5.89 -4.23
C GLU A 21 -15.53 5.23 -4.76
N TYR A 22 -14.56 4.93 -3.90
CA TYR A 22 -13.31 4.29 -4.31
C TYR A 22 -13.40 2.76 -4.39
N GLY A 23 -14.51 2.19 -3.93
CA GLY A 23 -14.77 0.75 -3.91
C GLY A 23 -14.30 0.06 -2.62
N PRO A 24 -14.39 -1.28 -2.56
CA PRO A 24 -14.15 -2.02 -1.34
C PRO A 24 -12.71 -1.84 -0.80
N PRO A 25 -12.52 -1.55 0.51
CA PRO A 25 -11.21 -1.40 1.15
C PRO A 25 -10.20 -2.52 0.86
N LYS A 26 -10.68 -3.78 0.92
CA LYS A 26 -9.84 -4.96 0.68
C LYS A 26 -9.30 -5.00 -0.75
N THR A 27 -10.10 -4.55 -1.72
CA THR A 27 -9.71 -4.49 -3.12
C THR A 27 -8.62 -3.43 -3.35
N LEU A 28 -8.75 -2.27 -2.71
CA LEU A 28 -7.74 -1.21 -2.75
C LEU A 28 -6.42 -1.69 -2.14
N TYR A 29 -6.45 -2.26 -0.93
CA TYR A 29 -5.26 -2.79 -0.26
C TYR A 29 -4.58 -3.89 -1.09
N ASN A 30 -5.34 -4.87 -1.59
CA ASN A 30 -4.77 -5.97 -2.37
C ASN A 30 -4.07 -5.47 -3.64
N ARG A 31 -4.65 -4.47 -4.31
CA ARG A 31 -4.03 -3.87 -5.50
C ARG A 31 -2.78 -3.07 -5.16
N TRP A 32 -2.85 -2.25 -4.11
CA TRP A 32 -1.71 -1.48 -3.61
C TRP A 32 -0.53 -2.40 -3.28
N LYS A 33 -0.80 -3.48 -2.51
CA LYS A 33 0.22 -4.48 -2.18
C LYS A 33 0.82 -5.13 -3.43
N ARG A 34 -0.02 -5.62 -4.35
CA ARG A 34 0.45 -6.21 -5.62
C ARG A 34 1.27 -5.22 -6.45
N TRP A 35 0.95 -3.93 -6.43
CA TRP A 35 1.75 -2.91 -7.13
C TRP A 35 3.10 -2.67 -6.46
N GLY A 36 3.14 -2.70 -5.12
CA GLY A 36 4.39 -2.72 -4.36
C GLY A 36 5.26 -3.91 -4.76
N ASP A 37 4.70 -5.13 -4.71
CA ASP A 37 5.40 -6.37 -5.05
C ASP A 37 5.90 -6.39 -6.50
N MET A 38 5.13 -5.79 -7.44
CA MET A 38 5.50 -5.68 -8.86
C MET A 38 6.46 -4.52 -9.18
N GLY A 39 6.88 -3.75 -8.17
CA GLY A 39 7.77 -2.58 -8.35
C GLY A 39 7.13 -1.44 -9.14
N VAL A 40 5.79 -1.36 -9.22
CA VAL A 40 5.09 -0.32 -10.00
C VAL A 40 5.41 1.06 -9.46
N PHE A 41 5.39 1.23 -8.13
CA PHE A 41 5.70 2.51 -7.50
C PHE A 41 7.14 2.95 -7.75
N ALA A 42 8.10 2.01 -7.72
CA ALA A 42 9.49 2.30 -8.03
C ALA A 42 9.66 2.82 -9.46
N ARG A 43 9.08 2.14 -10.45
CA ARG A 43 9.11 2.57 -11.86
C ARG A 43 8.44 3.93 -12.07
N MET A 44 7.33 4.21 -11.38
CA MET A 44 6.69 5.53 -11.43
C MET A 44 7.63 6.63 -10.91
N MET A 45 8.27 6.41 -9.76
CA MET A 45 9.23 7.37 -9.20
C MET A 45 10.44 7.57 -10.10
N GLU A 46 10.96 6.50 -10.70
CA GLU A 46 12.07 6.55 -11.65
C GLU A 46 11.72 7.36 -12.91
N GLY A 47 10.52 7.15 -13.47
CA GLY A 47 10.03 7.94 -14.60
C GLY A 47 9.82 9.43 -14.27
N LEU A 48 9.33 9.74 -13.06
CA LEU A 48 9.20 11.13 -12.62
C LEU A 48 10.58 11.78 -12.38
N ALA A 49 11.55 11.02 -11.89
CA ALA A 49 12.91 11.50 -11.66
C ALA A 49 13.67 11.74 -12.97
N SER A 50 13.42 10.95 -14.03
CA SER A 50 14.11 11.09 -15.31
C SER A 50 13.67 12.32 -16.13
N GLU A 51 12.43 12.81 -15.95
CA GLU A 51 11.94 14.04 -16.58
C GLU A 51 12.44 15.33 -15.88
N SER A 52 12.93 15.22 -14.64
CA SER A 52 13.48 16.37 -13.90
C SER A 52 14.89 16.72 -14.41
N THR A 53 14.96 17.50 -15.49
CA THR A 53 16.22 18.03 -16.04
C THR A 53 16.78 19.25 -15.27
N GLY A 54 16.14 19.70 -14.17
CA GLY A 54 16.49 20.97 -13.51
C GLY A 54 16.46 21.05 -11.97
N GLN A 55 15.96 20.07 -11.22
CA GLN A 55 15.78 20.24 -9.77
C GLN A 55 17.00 19.78 -8.96
N LYS A 56 17.83 20.74 -8.52
CA LYS A 56 19.05 20.50 -7.72
C LYS A 56 18.81 20.33 -6.21
N THR A 57 17.57 20.44 -5.73
CA THR A 57 17.26 20.31 -4.29
C THR A 57 15.89 19.66 -4.10
N VAL A 58 15.89 18.44 -3.57
CA VAL A 58 14.68 17.71 -3.20
C VAL A 58 14.59 17.73 -1.67
N MET A 59 13.54 18.35 -1.13
CA MET A 59 13.24 18.29 0.29
C MET A 59 12.28 17.12 0.53
N ILE A 60 12.80 16.05 1.13
CA ILE A 60 12.02 14.90 1.55
C ILE A 60 11.60 15.13 2.99
N ASP A 61 10.31 15.38 3.23
CA ASP A 61 9.73 15.22 4.57
C ASP A 61 9.14 13.81 4.71
N ALA A 62 9.17 13.28 5.94
CA ALA A 62 8.46 12.08 6.30
C ALA A 62 7.66 12.35 7.56
N THR A 63 6.35 12.09 7.52
CA THR A 63 5.50 12.08 8.71
C THR A 63 5.31 10.63 9.16
N TYR A 64 5.79 10.30 10.37
CA TYR A 64 5.63 8.96 10.95
C TYR A 64 4.51 8.95 12.01
N LEU A 65 3.59 7.98 11.90
CA LEU A 65 2.59 7.69 12.92
C LEU A 65 3.03 6.47 13.74
N LYS A 66 3.28 6.66 15.04
CA LYS A 66 3.65 5.56 15.94
C LYS A 66 2.50 4.57 16.08
N ALA A 67 2.73 3.33 15.66
CA ALA A 67 1.80 2.24 15.90
C ALA A 67 1.78 1.89 17.40
N HIS A 68 0.59 1.69 17.97
CA HIS A 68 0.44 1.17 19.33
C HIS A 68 0.99 -0.26 19.42
N ARG A 69 1.53 -0.68 20.58
CA ARG A 69 2.16 -2.01 20.77
C ARG A 69 1.26 -3.20 20.38
N THR A 70 -0.06 -3.03 20.40
CA THR A 70 -1.03 -4.06 20.03
C THR A 70 -1.33 -4.12 18.53
N ALA A 71 -0.81 -3.21 17.71
CA ALA A 71 -0.99 -3.25 16.26
C ALA A 71 -0.42 -4.53 15.63
N SER A 72 0.65 -5.07 16.23
CA SER A 72 1.32 -6.30 15.77
C SER A 72 0.88 -7.57 16.51
N SER A 73 0.00 -7.47 17.52
CA SER A 73 -0.36 -8.63 18.35
C SER A 73 -1.49 -9.49 17.77
N LEU A 74 -2.06 -9.11 16.61
CA LEU A 74 -3.03 -9.95 15.91
C LEU A 74 -2.29 -11.13 15.28
N ARG A 75 -2.56 -12.34 15.81
CA ARG A 75 -2.04 -13.60 15.30
C ARG A 75 -2.33 -13.70 13.81
N ALA A 76 -1.29 -13.79 12.98
CA ALA A 76 -1.47 -14.10 11.56
C ALA A 76 -2.30 -15.38 11.46
N LYS A 77 -3.42 -15.34 10.72
CA LYS A 77 -4.15 -16.57 10.36
C LYS A 77 -3.19 -17.42 9.53
N LYS A 78 -2.52 -18.38 10.18
CA LYS A 78 -1.78 -19.43 9.50
C LYS A 78 -2.79 -20.11 8.58
N GLY A 79 -2.57 -20.04 7.28
CA GLY A 79 -3.40 -20.74 6.31
C GLY A 79 -3.51 -22.18 6.76
N ASP A 80 -4.73 -22.65 6.93
CA ASP A 80 -5.01 -24.03 7.31
C ASP A 80 -4.51 -24.91 6.16
N PRO A 81 -3.54 -25.83 6.37
CA PRO A 81 -3.13 -26.77 5.33
C PRO A 81 -4.26 -27.80 5.18
N THR A 82 -5.32 -27.41 4.47
CA THR A 82 -6.39 -28.31 4.11
C THR A 82 -6.04 -29.02 2.80
N THR A 83 -5.66 -30.29 3.00
CA THR A 83 -6.06 -31.47 2.19
C THR A 83 -5.25 -31.81 0.94
N SER A 84 -4.57 -32.98 0.97
CA SER A 84 -5.10 -34.19 0.32
C SER A 84 -4.41 -35.44 0.85
N ALA A 85 -5.18 -36.27 1.55
CA ALA A 85 -4.91 -37.70 1.66
C ALA A 85 -5.46 -38.36 0.39
N GLY A 86 -4.66 -39.16 -0.29
CA GLY A 86 -5.09 -39.93 -1.45
C GLY A 86 -3.94 -40.51 -2.27
N ALA A 87 -3.49 -41.71 -1.89
CA ALA A 87 -3.20 -42.87 -2.74
C ALA A 87 -2.77 -44.03 -1.83
#